data_AF-A0A3D5N6T8-F1
#
_entry.id   AF-A0A3D5N6T8-F1
#
_cell.length_a   1.000
_cell.length_b   1.000
_cell.length_c   1.000
_cell.angle_alpha   90.00
_cell.angle_beta   90.00
_cell.angle_gamma   90.00
#
_symmetry.space_group_name_H-M   'P 1'
#
loop_
_entity.id
_entity.type
_entity.pdbx_description
1 polymer ?
#
loop_
_entity_poly.entity_id
_entity_poly.type
_entity_poly.pdbx_seq_one_letter_code
_entity_poly.pdbx_strand_id
1 'polypeptide(L)'
;MARKNIVAETSKKQDVADFLSKARDLSVRAPAAGPAQGRLIFAMDATASRQPSWDSATMLQAEMFDAVSGLGALDIQLVFFRGISECKASGWCRDATAFGTYMTKVSCRAGHTQIERVLAHVEREAANKKIDALIYVGDCIEENPDDLAPIAGK
;
A
#
# COMPACT_ATOMS: atom_id res chain seq x y z
N MET A 1 -32.12 -29.93 -29.73
CA MET A 1 -31.32 -29.28 -28.68
C MET A 1 -32.21 -28.29 -27.96
N ALA A 2 -32.55 -28.54 -26.70
CA ALA A 2 -33.42 -27.67 -25.90
C ALA A 2 -32.63 -26.46 -25.37
N ARG A 3 -33.15 -25.24 -25.59
CA ARG A 3 -32.59 -24.01 -25.02
C ARG A 3 -32.77 -24.05 -23.50
N LYS A 4 -31.65 -23.97 -22.77
CA LYS A 4 -31.62 -23.94 -21.31
C LYS A 4 -32.25 -22.61 -20.85
N ASN A 5 -33.39 -22.68 -20.15
CA ASN A 5 -34.03 -21.52 -19.53
C ASN A 5 -33.06 -20.88 -18.53
N ILE A 6 -32.53 -19.71 -18.85
CA ILE A 6 -31.89 -18.83 -17.87
C ILE A 6 -33.04 -18.21 -17.08
N VAL A 7 -33.23 -18.66 -15.85
CA VAL A 7 -34.25 -18.07 -14.97
C VAL A 7 -33.83 -16.63 -14.68
N ALA A 8 -34.67 -15.68 -15.07
CA ALA A 8 -34.53 -14.27 -14.72
C ALA A 8 -35.01 -14.07 -13.26
N GLU A 9 -34.30 -14.65 -12.30
CA GLU A 9 -34.51 -14.34 -10.89
C GLU A 9 -33.94 -12.96 -10.62
N THR A 10 -34.79 -11.95 -10.67
CA THR A 10 -34.44 -10.58 -10.28
C THR A 10 -34.71 -10.39 -8.80
N SER A 11 -33.71 -9.92 -8.05
CA SER A 11 -33.85 -9.61 -6.63
C SER A 11 -35.05 -8.69 -6.37
N LYS A 12 -35.78 -8.94 -5.27
CA LYS A 12 -36.93 -8.11 -4.91
C LYS A 12 -36.42 -6.74 -4.46
N LYS A 13 -37.26 -5.70 -4.59
CA LYS A 13 -36.91 -4.34 -4.14
C LYS A 13 -36.45 -4.29 -2.69
N GLN A 14 -37.02 -5.15 -1.83
CA GLN A 14 -36.62 -5.25 -0.43
C GLN A 14 -35.21 -5.83 -0.29
N ASP A 15 -34.86 -6.87 -1.05
CA ASP A 15 -33.51 -7.45 -1.04
C ASP A 15 -32.46 -6.41 -1.46
N VAL A 16 -32.79 -5.58 -2.44
CA VAL A 16 -31.94 -4.47 -2.90
C VAL A 16 -31.86 -3.36 -1.84
N ALA A 17 -32.96 -3.00 -1.20
CA ALA A 17 -32.97 -1.99 -0.15
C ALA A 17 -32.18 -2.43 1.09
N ASP A 18 -32.34 -3.68 1.50
CA ASP A 18 -31.62 -4.29 2.63
C ASP A 18 -30.14 -4.45 2.31
N PHE A 19 -29.80 -4.82 1.08
CA PHE A 19 -28.42 -4.84 0.60
C PHE A 19 -27.80 -3.45 0.63
N LEU A 20 -28.49 -2.43 0.11
CA LEU A 20 -27.99 -1.05 0.10
C LEU A 20 -27.90 -0.46 1.52
N SER A 21 -28.82 -0.81 2.42
CA SER A 21 -28.74 -0.43 3.84
C SER A 21 -27.53 -1.07 4.50
N LYS A 22 -27.35 -2.38 4.33
CA LYS A 22 -26.18 -3.10 4.84
C LYS A 22 -24.88 -2.60 4.22
N ALA A 23 -24.86 -2.27 2.94
CA ALA A 23 -23.69 -1.72 2.25
C ALA A 23 -23.35 -0.29 2.71
N ARG A 24 -24.34 0.50 3.13
CA ARG A 24 -24.16 1.81 3.75
C ARG A 24 -23.72 1.72 5.22
N ASP A 25 -24.20 0.71 5.94
CA ASP A 25 -23.85 0.43 7.35
C ASP A 25 -22.54 -0.36 7.51
N LEU A 26 -22.11 -1.07 6.47
CA LEU A 26 -20.73 -1.55 6.33
C LEU A 26 -19.85 -0.30 6.29
N SER A 27 -19.41 0.11 7.48
CA SER A 27 -18.69 1.34 7.72
C SER A 27 -17.48 1.44 6.83
N VAL A 28 -17.62 2.23 5.78
CA VAL A 28 -16.53 2.83 4.99
C VAL A 28 -15.64 3.70 5.89
N ARG A 29 -16.09 4.04 7.11
CA ARG A 29 -15.32 4.80 8.11
C ARG A 29 -14.77 3.87 9.19
N ALA A 30 -13.46 3.67 9.21
CA ALA A 30 -12.83 3.02 10.34
C ALA A 30 -12.80 3.94 11.59
N PRO A 31 -12.70 3.34 12.79
CA PRO A 31 -12.58 4.09 14.03
C PRO A 31 -11.32 4.97 14.04
N ALA A 32 -11.39 6.17 14.61
CA ALA A 32 -10.21 7.02 14.81
C ALA A 32 -9.10 6.33 15.65
N ALA A 33 -9.46 5.30 16.45
CA ALA A 33 -8.55 4.37 17.13
C ALA A 33 -9.24 3.02 17.41
N GLY A 34 -8.50 1.90 17.35
CA GLY A 34 -9.00 0.52 17.62
C GLY A 34 -8.47 -0.55 16.63
N PRO A 35 -8.74 -1.86 16.85
CA PRO A 35 -8.24 -2.96 16.02
C PRO A 35 -9.24 -3.34 14.90
N ALA A 36 -8.89 -3.81 13.69
CA ALA A 36 -7.64 -3.83 12.97
C ALA A 36 -7.87 -3.05 11.65
N GLN A 37 -7.14 -1.95 11.52
CA GLN A 37 -6.97 -1.21 10.29
C GLN A 37 -5.90 -1.93 9.47
N GLY A 38 -6.07 -2.01 8.14
CA GLY A 38 -5.07 -2.66 7.31
C GLY A 38 -3.71 -1.96 7.49
N ARG A 39 -2.62 -2.71 7.63
CA ARG A 39 -1.27 -2.15 7.65
C ARG A 39 -0.63 -2.35 6.29
N LEU A 40 -0.28 -1.25 5.63
CA LEU A 40 0.36 -1.23 4.32
C LEU A 40 1.75 -0.60 4.44
N ILE A 41 2.76 -1.30 3.93
CA ILE A 41 4.07 -0.71 3.71
C ILE A 41 4.16 -0.26 2.27
N PHE A 42 4.44 1.02 2.05
CA PHE A 42 4.66 1.60 0.74
C PHE A 42 6.16 1.82 0.55
N ALA A 43 6.80 0.94 -0.22
CA ALA A 43 8.23 0.93 -0.46
C ALA A 43 8.57 1.54 -1.83
N MET A 44 9.61 2.36 -1.87
CA MET A 44 10.02 3.02 -3.10
C MET A 44 11.53 2.97 -3.34
N ASP A 45 11.88 2.77 -4.61
CA ASP A 45 13.24 2.95 -5.10
C ASP A 45 13.50 4.44 -5.41
N ALA A 46 14.34 5.09 -4.60
CA ALA A 46 14.73 6.49 -4.75
C ALA A 46 16.15 6.64 -5.31
N THR A 47 16.53 5.83 -6.30
CA THR A 47 17.82 5.94 -6.97
C THR A 47 17.81 6.94 -8.15
N ALA A 48 18.95 7.58 -8.45
CA ALA A 48 19.00 8.82 -9.26
C ALA A 48 18.50 8.74 -10.71
N SER A 49 18.42 7.57 -11.34
CA SER A 49 17.79 7.43 -12.66
C SER A 49 16.30 7.80 -12.65
N ARG A 50 15.69 7.88 -11.47
CA ARG A 50 14.23 7.89 -11.28
C ARG A 50 13.66 9.22 -10.77
N GLN A 51 14.44 10.32 -10.70
CA GLN A 51 13.96 11.63 -10.22
C GLN A 51 12.71 12.17 -10.98
N PRO A 52 12.60 12.08 -12.32
CA PRO A 52 11.40 12.56 -13.02
C PRO A 52 10.13 11.73 -12.73
N SER A 53 10.32 10.41 -12.58
CA SER A 53 9.26 9.49 -12.18
C SER A 53 8.87 9.70 -10.71
N TRP A 54 9.84 10.06 -9.85
CA TRP A 54 9.62 10.38 -8.44
C TRP A 54 8.74 11.61 -8.25
N ASP A 55 9.03 12.70 -8.96
CA ASP A 55 8.27 13.95 -8.84
C ASP A 55 6.83 13.76 -9.33
N SER A 56 6.63 12.95 -10.38
CA SER A 56 5.30 12.57 -10.89
C SER A 56 4.55 11.63 -9.94
N ALA A 57 5.24 10.62 -9.39
CA ALA A 57 4.67 9.66 -8.46
C ALA A 57 4.32 10.30 -7.11
N THR A 58 5.06 11.32 -6.67
CA THR A 58 4.77 12.04 -5.43
C THR A 58 3.43 12.77 -5.49
N MET A 59 3.10 13.36 -6.65
CA MET A 59 1.79 13.99 -6.86
C MET A 59 0.66 12.96 -6.98
N LEU A 60 0.85 11.90 -7.79
CA LEU A 60 -0.18 10.88 -8.02
C LEU A 60 -0.46 10.01 -6.77
N GLN A 61 0.56 9.66 -5.98
CA GLN A 61 0.36 8.86 -4.77
C GLN A 61 -0.32 9.65 -3.66
N ALA A 62 -0.15 10.97 -3.61
CA ALA A 62 -0.90 11.81 -2.68
C ALA A 62 -2.41 11.76 -2.98
N GLU A 63 -2.80 11.79 -4.26
CA GLU A 63 -4.19 11.62 -4.68
C GLU A 63 -4.74 10.22 -4.39
N MET A 64 -3.94 9.18 -4.63
CA MET A 64 -4.33 7.81 -4.25
C MET A 64 -4.59 7.70 -2.75
N PHE A 65 -3.73 8.29 -1.92
CA PHE A 65 -3.90 8.24 -0.48
C PHE A 65 -5.07 9.12 -0.02
N ASP A 66 -5.27 10.30 -0.61
CA ASP A 66 -6.43 11.15 -0.31
C ASP A 66 -7.74 10.38 -0.54
N ALA A 67 -7.82 9.62 -1.64
CA ALA A 67 -8.97 8.77 -1.96
C ALA A 67 -9.25 7.65 -0.94
N VAL A 68 -8.22 7.13 -0.26
CA VAL A 68 -8.38 6.13 0.83
C VAL A 68 -8.38 6.75 2.23
N SER A 69 -7.95 8.00 2.40
CA SER A 69 -7.89 8.69 3.69
C SER A 69 -9.28 8.94 4.27
N GLY A 70 -10.28 9.18 3.41
CA GLY A 70 -11.70 9.28 3.80
C GLY A 70 -12.27 7.99 4.37
N LEU A 71 -11.57 6.85 4.20
CA LEU A 71 -11.94 5.55 4.75
C LEU A 71 -11.43 5.34 6.18
N GLY A 72 -10.41 6.10 6.60
CA GLY A 72 -9.82 6.08 7.96
C GLY A 72 -9.22 4.73 8.41
N ALA A 73 -9.11 3.76 7.50
CA ALA A 73 -9.00 2.33 7.81
C ALA A 73 -7.62 1.73 7.55
N LEU A 74 -6.63 2.55 7.22
CA LEU A 74 -5.34 2.08 6.73
C LEU A 74 -4.19 2.81 7.44
N ASP A 75 -3.36 2.04 8.14
CA ASP A 75 -2.06 2.45 8.64
C ASP A 75 -1.04 2.30 7.51
N ILE A 76 -0.37 3.38 7.12
CA ILE A 76 0.69 3.34 6.10
C ILE A 76 2.05 3.70 6.68
N GLN A 77 3.08 3.00 6.25
CA GLN A 77 4.47 3.38 6.46
C GLN A 77 5.18 3.55 5.10
N LEU A 78 5.84 4.70 4.91
CA LEU A 78 6.72 4.92 3.77
C LEU A 78 8.08 4.29 4.07
N VAL A 79 8.57 3.47 3.15
CA VAL A 79 9.94 2.93 3.16
C VAL A 79 10.61 3.34 1.86
N PHE A 80 11.86 3.76 1.92
CA PHE A 80 12.63 4.00 0.71
C PHE A 80 14.07 3.57 0.90
N PHE A 81 14.72 3.22 -0.21
CA PHE A 81 16.17 3.10 -0.27
C PHE A 81 16.73 3.99 -1.38
N ARG A 82 17.98 4.39 -1.20
CA ARG A 82 18.75 5.19 -2.16
C ARG A 82 20.23 5.13 -1.85
N GLY A 83 21.05 5.65 -2.77
CA GLY A 83 22.50 5.67 -2.52
C GLY A 83 23.07 4.26 -2.40
N ILE A 84 24.21 4.16 -1.71
CA ILE A 84 24.93 2.89 -1.56
C ILE A 84 24.36 2.05 -0.40
N SER A 85 23.88 2.70 0.67
CA SER A 85 23.52 1.99 1.90
C SER A 85 22.45 2.71 2.74
N GLU A 86 21.62 3.56 2.15
CA GLU A 86 20.52 4.23 2.86
C GLU A 86 19.20 3.50 2.58
N CYS A 87 18.61 2.92 3.62
CA CYS A 87 17.23 2.42 3.62
C CYS A 87 16.55 2.93 4.89
N LYS A 88 15.44 3.64 4.74
CA LYS A 88 14.75 4.34 5.83
C LYS A 88 13.26 4.07 5.80
N ALA A 89 12.66 4.04 6.99
CA ALA A 89 11.22 3.93 7.19
C ALA A 89 10.71 5.18 7.93
N SER A 90 9.53 5.67 7.55
CA SER A 90 8.82 6.71 8.29
C SER A 90 8.16 6.13 9.54
N GLY A 91 7.55 7.00 10.35
CA GLY A 91 6.49 6.57 11.26
C GLY A 91 5.27 6.08 10.48
N TRP A 92 4.39 5.34 11.16
CA TRP A 92 3.08 4.97 10.65
C TRP A 92 2.16 6.20 10.64
N CYS A 93 1.43 6.42 9.55
CA CYS A 93 0.47 7.51 9.40
C CYS A 93 -0.86 7.01 8.80
N ARG A 94 -1.94 7.76 9.07
CA ARG A 94 -3.30 7.47 8.59
C ARG A 94 -3.90 8.60 7.76
N ASP A 95 -3.21 9.72 7.62
CA ASP A 95 -3.68 10.91 6.91
C ASP A 95 -2.79 11.29 5.73
N ALA A 96 -3.42 11.83 4.69
CA ALA A 96 -2.78 12.11 3.40
C ALA A 96 -1.70 13.16 3.50
N THR A 97 -1.95 14.14 4.37
CA THR A 97 -1.04 15.26 4.60
C THR A 97 0.28 14.78 5.20
N ALA A 98 0.24 13.92 6.21
CA ALA A 98 1.43 13.33 6.82
C ALA A 98 2.20 12.45 5.83
N PHE A 99 1.49 11.60 5.08
CA PHE A 99 2.11 10.75 4.07
C PHE A 99 2.79 11.58 2.96
N GLY A 100 2.09 12.59 2.42
CA GLY A 100 2.66 13.52 1.44
C GLY A 100 3.86 14.30 2.00
N THR A 101 3.84 14.68 3.28
CA THR A 101 4.97 15.31 3.97
C THR A 101 6.19 14.39 4.06
N TYR A 102 6.00 13.07 4.19
CA TYR A 102 7.11 12.12 4.12
C TYR A 102 7.65 11.99 2.69
N MET A 103 6.74 11.85 1.71
CA MET A 103 7.10 11.70 0.29
C MET A 103 7.93 12.88 -0.23
N THR A 104 7.53 14.11 0.10
CA THR A 104 8.23 15.35 -0.30
C THR A 104 9.64 15.50 0.29
N LYS A 105 9.97 14.77 1.36
CA LYS A 105 11.31 14.79 1.97
C LYS A 105 12.28 13.80 1.31
N VAL A 106 11.78 12.89 0.48
CA VAL A 106 12.62 11.92 -0.22
C VAL A 106 13.14 12.56 -1.50
N SER A 107 14.44 12.42 -1.71
CA SER A 107 15.14 12.86 -2.92
C SER A 107 15.95 11.72 -3.51
N CYS A 108 16.05 11.64 -4.83
CA CYS A 108 16.73 10.52 -5.46
C CYS A 108 18.25 10.67 -5.38
N ARG A 109 18.97 9.56 -5.20
CA ARG A 109 20.45 9.53 -5.15
C ARG A 109 21.01 8.33 -5.90
N ALA A 110 22.09 8.52 -6.65
CA ALA A 110 22.73 7.45 -7.41
C ALA A 110 23.17 6.33 -6.46
N GLY A 111 22.86 5.09 -6.79
CA GLY A 111 22.95 3.98 -5.86
C GLY A 111 22.46 2.67 -6.45
N HIS A 112 22.49 1.63 -5.62
CA HIS A 112 22.04 0.28 -5.97
C HIS A 112 20.63 0.02 -5.44
N THR A 113 19.89 -0.83 -6.15
CA THR A 113 18.66 -1.44 -5.65
C THR A 113 18.96 -2.22 -4.37
N GLN A 114 18.10 -2.04 -3.36
CA GLN A 114 18.28 -2.60 -2.01
C GLN A 114 16.94 -3.14 -1.47
N ILE A 115 16.17 -3.85 -2.28
CA ILE A 115 14.88 -4.46 -1.92
C ILE A 115 15.04 -5.47 -0.78
N GLU A 116 16.19 -6.13 -0.63
CA GLU A 116 16.46 -7.04 0.49
C GLU A 116 16.20 -6.34 1.85
N ARG A 117 16.62 -5.07 1.95
CA ARG A 117 16.50 -4.27 3.17
C ARG A 117 15.06 -3.87 3.45
N VAL A 118 14.26 -3.70 2.41
CA VAL A 118 12.81 -3.46 2.52
C VAL A 118 12.13 -4.73 3.03
N LEU A 119 12.40 -5.88 2.42
CA LEU A 119 11.82 -7.16 2.84
C LEU A 119 12.19 -7.47 4.29
N ALA A 120 13.47 -7.32 4.67
CA ALA A 120 13.90 -7.49 6.06
C ALA A 120 13.22 -6.51 7.03
N HIS A 121 12.86 -5.31 6.59
CA HIS A 121 12.07 -4.36 7.38
C HIS A 121 10.62 -4.80 7.53
N VAL A 122 10.00 -5.27 6.46
CA VAL A 122 8.62 -5.79 6.45
C VAL A 122 8.50 -6.96 7.42
N GLU A 123 9.43 -7.91 7.39
CA GLU A 123 9.50 -9.06 8.30
C GLU A 123 9.57 -8.62 9.77
N ARG A 124 10.43 -7.63 10.09
CA ARG A 124 10.51 -7.08 11.45
C ARG A 124 9.21 -6.40 11.90
N GLU A 125 8.52 -5.70 11.01
CA GLU A 125 7.22 -5.08 11.32
C GLU A 125 6.09 -6.11 11.46
N ALA A 126 6.12 -7.17 10.65
CA ALA A 126 5.18 -8.28 10.64
C ALA A 126 5.26 -9.11 11.93
N ALA A 127 6.47 -9.28 12.48
CA ALA A 127 6.68 -9.92 13.78
C ALA A 127 5.98 -9.18 14.95
N ASN A 128 5.73 -7.87 14.81
CA ASN A 128 5.06 -7.07 15.83
C ASN A 128 3.54 -6.99 15.63
N LYS A 129 3.07 -6.68 14.42
CA LYS A 129 1.65 -6.75 14.06
C LYS A 129 1.52 -7.12 12.58
N LYS A 130 0.42 -7.79 12.22
CA LYS A 130 0.12 -8.20 10.85
C LYS A 130 0.32 -7.05 9.85
N ILE A 131 1.03 -7.32 8.76
CA ILE A 131 1.09 -6.47 7.57
C ILE A 131 0.16 -7.07 6.53
N ASP A 132 -0.76 -6.26 5.99
CA ASP A 132 -1.75 -6.73 5.02
C ASP A 132 -1.24 -6.62 3.58
N ALA A 133 -0.35 -5.66 3.32
CA ALA A 133 0.26 -5.49 2.02
C ALA A 133 1.63 -4.82 2.08
N LEU A 134 2.47 -5.18 1.12
CA LEU A 134 3.65 -4.43 0.71
C LEU A 134 3.42 -3.98 -0.74
N ILE A 135 3.47 -2.68 -0.98
CA ILE A 135 3.52 -2.13 -2.34
C ILE A 135 4.95 -1.67 -2.58
N TYR A 136 5.59 -2.20 -3.60
CA TYR A 136 6.90 -1.75 -4.04
C TYR A 136 6.77 -1.00 -5.37
N VAL A 137 7.38 0.19 -5.44
CA VAL A 137 7.48 0.99 -6.66
C VAL A 137 8.96 1.12 -7.03
N GLY A 138 9.32 0.43 -8.10
CA GLY A 138 10.62 0.47 -8.77
C GLY A 138 10.46 -0.04 -10.20
N ASP A 139 11.48 0.15 -11.02
CA ASP A 139 11.54 -0.31 -12.42
C ASP A 139 12.15 -1.70 -12.56
N CYS A 140 13.10 -2.08 -11.70
CA CYS A 140 13.73 -3.39 -11.72
C CYS A 140 14.16 -3.85 -10.31
N ILE A 141 14.18 -5.16 -10.12
CA ILE A 141 14.85 -5.81 -8.99
C ILE A 141 16.18 -6.33 -9.52
N GLU A 142 17.29 -5.70 -9.10
CA GLU A 142 18.64 -6.01 -9.56
C GLU A 142 19.37 -7.01 -8.64
N GLU A 143 18.88 -7.20 -7.42
CA GLU A 143 19.45 -8.11 -6.41
C GLU A 143 19.21 -9.59 -6.77
N ASN A 144 20.10 -10.45 -6.29
CA ASN A 144 20.06 -11.88 -6.55
C ASN A 144 18.79 -12.52 -5.95
N PRO A 145 17.94 -13.17 -6.77
CA PRO A 145 16.72 -13.82 -6.28
C PRO A 145 16.94 -14.87 -5.20
N ASP A 146 18.08 -15.57 -5.21
CA ASP A 146 18.40 -16.60 -4.21
C ASP A 146 18.59 -16.00 -2.80
N ASP A 147 19.01 -14.74 -2.73
CA ASP A 147 19.15 -14.00 -1.47
C ASP A 147 17.81 -13.41 -1.02
N LEU A 148 16.91 -13.09 -1.95
CA LEU A 148 15.61 -12.49 -1.67
C LEU A 148 14.51 -13.51 -1.33
N ALA A 149 14.49 -14.66 -2.00
CA ALA A 149 13.44 -15.67 -1.82
C ALA A 149 13.28 -16.16 -0.36
N PRO A 150 14.36 -16.35 0.43
CA PRO A 150 14.24 -16.80 1.82
C PRO A 150 13.61 -15.78 2.80
N ILE A 151 13.53 -14.51 2.40
CA ILE A 151 12.99 -13.42 3.23
C ILE A 151 11.68 -12.84 2.68
N ALA A 152 11.23 -13.29 1.52
CA ALA A 152 9.97 -12.84 0.92
C ALA A 152 8.78 -13.63 1.51
N GLY A 153 8.12 -13.07 2.52
CA GLY A 153 6.85 -13.59 3.05
C GLY A 153 7.02 -14.71 4.09
N LYS A 154 7.94 -14.50 5.04
CA LYS A 154 8.11 -15.38 6.20
C LYS A 154 7.00 -15.15 7.23
#